data_AF-A0A8T3WQA8-F1
#
_entry.id   AF-A0A8T3WQA8-F1
#
_cell.length_a   1.000
_cell.length_b   1.000
_cell.length_c   1.000
_cell.angle_alpha   90.00
_cell.angle_beta   90.00
_cell.angle_gamma   90.00
#
_symmetry.space_group_name_H-M   'P 1'
#
loop_
_entity.id
_entity.type
_entity.pdbx_description
1 polymer ?
#
loop_
_entity_poly.entity_id
_entity_poly.type
_entity_poly.pdbx_seq_one_letter_code
_entity_poly.pdbx_strand_id
1 'polypeptide(L)'
;MEWLKPKQEDVMVPCKKCGNKVAASSLKLDLDAKMMICSDCIKNKTIHNEIQKEIFKKPVEDELVSLTKRKLPEEAADRRSHKCSSCGYKFMINLETRKPRNCPYCNARVTSF
;
A
#
# COMPACT_ATOMS: atom_id res chain seq x y z
N MET A 1 29.48 30.46 -32.54
CA MET A 1 28.54 31.13 -31.61
C MET A 1 27.90 30.04 -30.75
N GLU A 2 28.52 29.74 -29.61
CA GLU A 2 27.94 28.84 -28.62
C GLU A 2 26.87 29.61 -27.83
N TRP A 3 25.62 29.22 -28.01
CA TRP A 3 24.51 29.78 -27.25
C TRP A 3 24.56 29.23 -25.83
N LEU A 4 25.02 30.05 -24.87
CA LEU A 4 24.94 29.76 -23.44
C LEU A 4 23.45 29.64 -23.07
N LYS A 5 22.99 28.40 -22.84
CA LYS A 5 21.63 28.15 -22.34
C LYS A 5 21.43 28.91 -21.02
N PRO A 6 20.33 29.66 -20.86
CA PRO A 6 20.02 30.30 -19.59
C PRO A 6 19.92 29.20 -18.52
N LYS A 7 20.63 29.41 -17.40
CA LYS A 7 20.47 28.58 -16.19
C LYS A 7 19.02 28.78 -15.74
N GLN A 8 18.15 27.83 -16.04
CA GLN A 8 16.81 27.82 -15.47
C GLN A 8 16.97 27.60 -13.98
N GLU A 9 16.64 28.61 -13.19
CA GLU A 9 16.53 28.46 -11.75
C GLU A 9 15.34 27.55 -11.47
N ASP A 10 15.62 26.35 -10.94
CA ASP A 10 14.60 25.38 -10.60
C ASP A 10 13.68 25.95 -9.51
N VAL A 11 12.44 26.26 -9.88
CA VAL A 11 11.40 26.67 -8.92
C VAL A 11 11.15 25.52 -7.94
N MET A 12 11.41 25.76 -6.65
CA MET A 12 11.17 24.78 -5.60
C MET A 12 9.72 24.82 -5.12
N VAL A 13 9.09 23.64 -5.08
CA VAL A 13 7.69 23.45 -4.71
C VAL A 13 7.56 22.31 -3.67
N PRO A 14 6.64 22.41 -2.71
CA PRO A 14 6.45 21.38 -1.69
C PRO A 14 5.74 20.14 -2.27
N CYS A 15 6.22 18.96 -1.92
CA CYS A 15 5.54 17.70 -2.20
C CYS A 15 4.23 17.60 -1.40
N LYS A 16 3.13 17.27 -2.07
CA LYS A 16 1.81 17.13 -1.41
C LYS A 16 1.71 15.95 -0.43
N LYS A 17 2.64 14.99 -0.48
CA LYS A 17 2.61 13.79 0.37
C LYS A 17 3.51 13.89 1.60
N CYS A 18 4.74 14.40 1.46
CA CYS A 18 5.68 14.52 2.58
C CYS A 18 5.99 15.96 3.00
N GLY A 19 5.58 16.97 2.23
CA GLY A 19 5.87 18.38 2.51
C GLY A 19 7.28 18.85 2.13
N ASN A 20 8.18 17.96 1.73
CA ASN A 20 9.55 18.35 1.33
C ASN A 20 9.53 19.26 0.10
N LYS A 21 10.33 20.32 0.13
CA LYS A 21 10.54 21.22 -1.02
C LYS A 21 11.48 20.55 -2.01
N VAL A 22 11.01 20.35 -3.23
CA VAL A 22 11.78 19.76 -4.33
C VAL A 22 11.61 20.60 -5.58
N ALA A 23 12.53 20.49 -6.53
CA ALA A 23 12.39 21.16 -7.82
C ALA A 23 11.09 20.73 -8.52
N ALA A 24 10.37 21.67 -9.14
CA ALA A 24 9.14 21.40 -9.87
C ALA A 24 9.35 20.33 -10.98
N SER A 25 10.54 20.31 -11.57
CA SER A 25 11.01 19.34 -12.55
C SER A 25 11.13 17.90 -12.00
N SER A 26 11.28 17.74 -10.68
CA SER A 26 11.49 16.44 -10.00
C SER A 26 10.22 15.84 -9.40
N LEU A 27 9.10 16.57 -9.43
CA LEU A 27 7.79 16.05 -9.05
C LEU A 27 7.24 15.16 -10.18
N LYS A 28 6.56 14.06 -9.83
CA LYS A 28 5.81 13.25 -10.80
C LYS A 28 4.39 13.04 -10.30
N LEU A 29 3.49 12.75 -11.24
CA LEU A 29 2.09 12.50 -10.95
C LEU A 29 1.90 11.10 -10.35
N ASP A 30 1.32 11.07 -9.17
CA ASP A 30 0.78 9.89 -8.53
C ASP A 30 -0.60 9.58 -9.14
N LEU A 31 -0.75 8.48 -9.88
CA LEU A 31 -2.05 8.11 -10.48
C LEU A 31 -3.07 7.60 -9.44
N ASP A 32 -2.60 6.98 -8.36
CA ASP A 32 -3.47 6.43 -7.30
C ASP A 32 -4.08 7.56 -6.47
N ALA A 33 -3.26 8.53 -6.07
CA ALA A 33 -3.65 9.66 -5.25
C ALA A 33 -3.98 10.92 -6.07
N LYS A 34 -3.85 10.86 -7.40
CA LYS A 34 -4.10 11.95 -8.36
C LYS A 34 -3.41 13.27 -7.98
N MET A 35 -2.18 13.21 -7.48
CA MET A 35 -1.43 14.39 -7.01
C MET A 35 0.05 14.38 -7.40
N MET A 36 0.66 15.56 -7.51
CA MET A 36 2.10 15.69 -7.77
C MET A 36 2.90 15.44 -6.49
N ILE A 37 3.79 14.45 -6.53
CA ILE A 37 4.62 14.05 -5.40
C ILE A 37 6.09 13.94 -5.79
N CYS A 38 7.00 14.03 -4.81
CA CYS A 38 8.42 13.90 -5.07
C CYS A 38 8.78 12.45 -5.44
N SER A 39 9.92 12.30 -6.12
CA SER A 39 10.43 10.98 -6.52
C SER A 39 10.62 10.02 -5.34
N ASP A 40 10.95 10.52 -4.15
CA ASP A 40 11.11 9.68 -2.95
C ASP A 40 9.76 9.14 -2.45
N CYS A 41 8.71 9.96 -2.50
CA CYS A 41 7.36 9.52 -2.16
C CYS A 41 6.82 8.44 -3.10
N ILE A 42 7.28 8.42 -4.36
CA ILE A 42 6.93 7.39 -5.35
C ILE A 42 7.70 6.11 -5.08
N LYS A 43 9.02 6.22 -4.84
CA LYS A 43 9.87 5.07 -4.48
C LYS A 43 9.39 4.39 -3.20
N ASN A 44 8.92 5.17 -2.23
CA ASN A 44 8.43 4.67 -0.94
C ASN A 44 6.94 4.28 -0.95
N LYS A 45 6.22 4.38 -2.08
CA LYS A 45 4.83 3.91 -2.18
C LYS A 45 4.67 2.42 -1.90
N THR A 46 5.67 1.62 -2.23
CA THR A 46 5.66 0.17 -1.98
C THR A 46 5.60 -0.17 -0.50
N ILE A 47 5.95 0.77 0.39
CA ILE A 47 5.95 0.57 1.84
C ILE A 47 4.67 1.11 2.48
N HIS A 48 4.04 2.13 1.89
CA HIS A 48 2.92 2.85 2.52
C HIS A 48 1.51 2.29 2.21
N ASN A 49 1.38 1.25 1.37
CA ASN A 49 0.08 0.60 1.16
C ASN A 49 -0.40 -0.22 2.37
N GLU A 50 0.45 -0.43 3.37
CA GLU A 50 0.12 -1.25 4.55
C GLU A 50 -0.46 -0.44 5.73
N ILE A 51 -0.24 0.88 5.79
CA ILE A 51 -0.61 1.72 6.97
C ILE A 51 -1.94 2.46 6.79
N GLN A 52 -2.46 2.61 5.56
CA GLN A 52 -3.73 3.35 5.35
C GLN A 52 -5.00 2.58 5.71
N LYS A 53 -4.91 1.33 6.17
CA LYS A 53 -6.10 0.57 6.64
C LYS A 53 -6.51 0.85 8.09
N GLU A 54 -5.68 1.51 8.90
CA GLU A 54 -5.96 1.64 10.35
C GLU A 54 -6.45 3.02 10.81
N ILE A 55 -6.50 4.06 9.96
CA ILE A 55 -6.80 5.43 10.40
C ILE A 55 -8.19 5.95 9.97
N PHE A 56 -8.96 5.20 9.17
CA PHE A 56 -10.37 5.54 8.89
C PHE A 56 -11.33 4.94 9.94
N LYS A 57 -11.17 5.40 11.19
CA LYS A 57 -12.23 5.38 12.21
C LYS A 57 -12.29 6.77 12.85
N LYS A 58 -12.96 7.70 12.18
CA LYS A 58 -13.67 8.80 12.85
C LYS A 58 -15.06 8.99 12.24
N PRO A 59 -16.04 9.43 13.05
CA PRO A 59 -17.46 9.21 12.84
C PRO A 59 -18.06 10.22 11.84
N VAL A 60 -19.24 9.83 11.31
CA VAL A 60 -20.41 10.63 10.86
C VAL A 60 -20.35 12.11 11.29
N GLU A 61 -20.74 13.11 10.48
CA GLU A 61 -21.97 13.40 9.73
C GLU A 61 -21.54 14.42 8.62
N ASP A 62 -22.04 14.45 7.39
CA ASP A 62 -23.40 14.80 6.98
C ASP A 62 -23.49 14.79 5.44
N GLU A 63 -24.70 14.57 4.92
CA GLU A 63 -25.16 14.75 3.54
C GLU A 63 -24.54 13.94 2.37
N LEU A 64 -25.34 12.96 1.95
CA LEU A 64 -25.88 12.81 0.59
C LEU A 64 -24.87 12.69 -0.57
N VAL A 65 -24.77 11.48 -1.14
CA VAL A 65 -25.12 11.20 -2.55
C VAL A 65 -24.66 9.78 -2.96
N SER A 66 -25.63 9.00 -3.41
CA SER A 66 -25.56 7.91 -4.41
C SER A 66 -24.92 6.55 -4.07
N LEU A 67 -25.81 5.61 -3.76
CA LEU A 67 -26.15 4.47 -4.64
C LEU A 67 -24.98 3.71 -5.29
N THR A 68 -24.38 2.75 -4.59
CA THR A 68 -24.26 1.33 -4.99
C THR A 68 -23.30 0.57 -4.07
N LYS A 69 -23.83 -0.06 -3.02
CA LYS A 69 -23.15 -1.19 -2.36
C LYS A 69 -24.17 -2.28 -2.11
N ARG A 70 -24.31 -3.17 -3.09
CA ARG A 70 -24.82 -4.52 -2.83
C ARG A 70 -23.79 -5.17 -1.90
N LYS A 71 -24.13 -5.27 -0.61
CA LYS A 71 -23.44 -6.16 0.33
C LYS A 71 -23.59 -7.57 -0.22
N LEU A 72 -22.52 -8.15 -0.75
CA LEU A 72 -22.39 -9.60 -0.69
C LEU A 72 -21.96 -9.95 0.74
N PRO A 73 -22.53 -11.00 1.36
CA PRO A 73 -22.07 -11.48 2.65
C PRO A 73 -20.62 -11.94 2.52
N GLU A 74 -19.69 -11.20 3.11
CA GLU A 74 -18.33 -11.68 3.35
C GLU A 74 -18.44 -12.81 4.38
N GLU A 75 -18.53 -14.04 3.88
CA GLU A 75 -18.20 -15.22 4.66
C GLU A 75 -16.78 -15.04 5.18
N ALA A 76 -16.66 -14.75 6.47
CA ALA A 76 -15.39 -14.54 7.15
C ALA A 76 -14.64 -15.88 7.18
N ALA A 77 -13.93 -16.18 6.09
CA ALA A 77 -13.08 -17.35 5.99
C ALA A 77 -12.13 -17.37 7.19
N ASP A 78 -12.28 -18.38 8.04
CA ASP A 78 -11.53 -18.52 9.30
C ASP A 78 -10.04 -18.77 8.97
N ARG A 79 -9.26 -17.69 9.05
CA ARG A 79 -7.82 -17.67 8.76
C ARG A 79 -7.04 -17.63 10.06
N ARG A 80 -6.24 -18.67 10.31
CA ARG A 80 -5.39 -18.77 11.50
C ARG A 80 -3.91 -18.57 11.13
N SER A 81 -3.19 -17.84 11.97
CA SER A 81 -1.74 -17.71 11.89
C SER A 81 -1.06 -19.01 12.31
N HIS A 82 -0.17 -19.53 11.47
CA HIS A 82 0.59 -20.76 11.70
C HIS A 82 2.08 -20.51 11.54
N LYS A 83 2.91 -21.18 12.35
CA LYS A 83 4.37 -21.11 12.29
C LYS A 83 4.91 -22.48 11.88
N CYS A 84 5.66 -22.53 10.78
CA CYS A 84 6.30 -23.76 10.31
C CYS A 84 7.29 -24.31 11.33
N SER A 85 7.17 -25.59 11.69
CA SER A 85 8.12 -26.27 12.60
C SER A 85 9.50 -26.52 11.97
N SER A 86 9.60 -26.60 10.64
CA SER A 86 10.86 -26.90 9.95
C SER A 86 11.73 -25.66 9.69
N CYS A 87 11.13 -24.52 9.34
CA CYS A 87 11.89 -23.30 9.01
C CYS A 87 11.52 -22.08 9.87
N GLY A 88 10.50 -22.17 10.73
CA GLY A 88 10.07 -21.07 11.58
C GLY A 88 9.26 -19.97 10.89
N TYR A 89 9.02 -20.06 9.58
CA TYR A 89 8.25 -19.08 8.81
C TYR A 89 6.79 -19.02 9.27
N LYS A 90 6.25 -17.80 9.45
CA LYS A 90 4.86 -17.56 9.85
C LYS A 90 4.01 -17.28 8.62
N PHE A 91 2.92 -18.02 8.45
CA PHE A 91 1.98 -17.87 7.34
C PHE A 91 0.55 -18.12 7.81
N MET A 92 -0.43 -17.63 7.04
CA MET A 92 -1.84 -17.83 7.36
C MET A 92 -2.39 -19.06 6.63
N ILE A 93 -3.15 -19.88 7.37
CA ILE A 93 -3.87 -21.04 6.83
C ILE A 93 -5.37 -20.76 6.93
N ASN A 94 -6.08 -20.97 5.83
CA ASN A 94 -7.54 -21.02 5.87
C ASN A 94 -7.95 -22.36 6.49
N LEU A 95 -8.61 -22.36 7.64
CA LEU A 95 -9.03 -23.60 8.33
C LEU A 95 -10.06 -24.37 7.53
N GLU A 96 -10.91 -23.65 6.78
CA GLU A 96 -11.94 -24.24 5.92
C GLU A 96 -11.33 -25.02 4.75
N THR A 97 -10.40 -24.41 4.01
CA THR A 97 -9.81 -25.03 2.82
C THR A 97 -8.52 -25.81 3.12
N ARG A 98 -8.00 -25.72 4.36
CA ARG A 98 -6.71 -26.28 4.82
C ARG A 98 -5.55 -25.98 3.86
N LYS A 99 -5.58 -24.77 3.31
CA LYS A 99 -4.55 -24.24 2.41
C LYS A 99 -3.79 -23.10 3.10
N PRO A 100 -2.47 -23.04 2.94
CA PRO A 100 -1.62 -23.99 2.21
C PRO A 100 -1.29 -25.28 3.00
N ARG A 101 -1.20 -26.44 2.31
CA ARG A 101 -0.84 -27.74 2.92
C ARG A 101 0.65 -27.88 3.24
N ASN A 102 1.46 -27.07 2.56
CA ASN A 102 2.91 -27.04 2.67
C ASN A 102 3.35 -25.62 3.01
N CYS A 103 4.45 -25.50 3.74
CA CYS A 103 5.04 -24.20 4.03
C CYS A 103 5.48 -23.52 2.72
N PRO A 104 5.10 -22.25 2.48
CA PRO A 104 5.48 -21.54 1.25
C PRO A 104 6.99 -21.28 1.12
N TYR A 105 7.74 -21.43 2.21
CA TYR A 105 9.18 -21.16 2.23
C TYR A 105 10.02 -22.42 2.03
N CYS A 106 9.81 -23.46 2.84
CA CYS A 106 10.61 -24.69 2.80
C CYS A 106 9.86 -25.89 2.21
N ASN A 107 8.61 -25.71 1.77
CA ASN A 107 7.73 -26.75 1.27
C ASN A 107 7.47 -27.92 2.25
N ALA A 108 7.86 -27.79 3.52
CA ALA A 108 7.59 -28.79 4.54
C ALA A 108 6.09 -28.91 4.81
N ARG A 109 5.62 -30.12 5.09
CA ARG A 109 4.20 -30.40 5.36
C ARG A 109 3.77 -29.73 6.66
N VAL A 110 2.61 -29.09 6.64
CA VAL A 110 2.00 -28.50 7.85
C VAL A 110 1.32 -29.62 8.64
N THR A 111 1.86 -29.95 9.81
CA THR A 111 1.38 -31.04 10.67
C THR A 111 0.45 -30.59 11.79
N SER A 112 0.31 -29.28 12.03
CA SER A 112 -0.47 -28.74 13.16
C SER A 112 -1.38 -27.61 12.68
N PHE A 113 -2.67 -27.66 12.99
CA PHE A 113 -3.70 -26.65 12.65
C PHE A 113 -4.28 -26.03 13.94
#